data_AF-A0A7J2SW56-F1
#
_entry.id   AF-A0A7J2SW56-F1
#
_cell.length_a   1.000
_cell.length_b   1.000
_cell.length_c   1.000
_cell.angle_alpha   90.00
_cell.angle_beta   90.00
_cell.angle_gamma   90.00
#
_symmetry.space_group_name_H-M   'P 1'
#
loop_
_entity.id
_entity.type
_entity.pdbx_description
1 polymer ?
#
loop_
_entity_poly.entity_id
_entity_poly.type
_entity_poly.pdbx_seq_one_letter_code
_entity_poly.pdbx_strand_id
1 'polypeptide(L)'
;MTPTALDVLRVMPYSTLFIALVALALNLIANAVTRATIDIDLYRRIQREYSEYQRQLRAALREGDMEKVEKIRKRYRPVEERMLTLQLDRMKVSLYYLIPFIILYYILAWFMGPTPVAVSPFEFNLWIISATSPLGPGFAMNMVTWYIFTSVAFSVVITRLFGLQV
;
A
#
# COMPACT_ATOMS: atom_id res chain seq x y z
N MET A 1 28.26 -30.66 -10.52
CA MET A 1 26.83 -30.29 -10.57
C MET A 1 26.76 -28.97 -11.31
N THR A 2 26.20 -28.96 -12.53
CA THR A 2 26.11 -27.75 -13.36
C THR A 2 25.12 -26.78 -12.71
N PRO A 3 25.51 -25.53 -12.39
CA PRO A 3 24.56 -24.54 -11.88
C PRO A 3 23.46 -24.37 -12.92
N THR A 4 22.21 -24.59 -12.51
CA THR A 4 21.07 -24.44 -13.41
C THR A 4 20.90 -22.96 -13.77
N ALA A 5 20.33 -22.64 -14.92
CA ALA A 5 20.06 -21.23 -15.30
C ALA A 5 19.23 -20.47 -14.25
N LEU A 6 18.46 -21.21 -13.44
CA LEU A 6 17.69 -20.70 -12.31
C LEU A 6 18.56 -20.33 -11.09
N ASP A 7 19.74 -20.94 -10.92
CA ASP A 7 20.66 -20.61 -9.83
C ASP A 7 21.41 -19.30 -10.09
N VAL A 8 21.66 -18.95 -11.36
CA VAL A 8 22.27 -17.67 -11.74
C VAL A 8 21.36 -16.48 -11.41
N LEU A 9 20.04 -16.68 -11.49
CA LEU A 9 19.04 -15.68 -11.08
C LEU A 9 18.97 -15.48 -9.56
N ARG A 10 19.62 -16.32 -8.75
CA ARG A 10 19.66 -16.19 -7.28
C ARG A 10 20.87 -15.39 -6.79
N VAL A 11 21.87 -15.17 -7.64
CA VAL A 11 23.09 -14.45 -7.29
C VAL A 11 22.91 -12.97 -7.61
N MET A 12 23.36 -12.09 -6.70
CA MET A 12 23.42 -10.65 -6.98
C MET A 12 24.39 -10.41 -8.15
N PRO A 13 24.08 -9.52 -9.12
CA PRO A 13 22.97 -8.55 -9.15
C PRO A 13 21.73 -9.03 -9.94
N TYR A 14 21.76 -10.22 -10.55
CA TYR A 14 20.68 -10.71 -11.41
C TYR A 14 19.38 -10.96 -10.65
N SER A 15 19.48 -11.40 -9.39
CA SER A 15 18.33 -11.53 -8.48
C SER A 15 17.63 -10.20 -8.23
N THR A 16 18.39 -9.12 -8.04
CA THR A 16 17.85 -7.77 -7.82
C THR A 16 17.08 -7.27 -9.05
N LEU A 17 17.65 -7.41 -10.24
CA LEU A 17 17.02 -6.98 -11.48
C LEU A 17 15.78 -7.81 -11.82
N PHE A 18 15.84 -9.12 -11.59
CA PHE A 18 14.72 -10.02 -11.83
C PHE A 18 13.54 -9.72 -10.88
N ILE A 19 13.81 -9.59 -9.58
CA ILE A 19 12.78 -9.23 -8.59
C ILE A 19 12.20 -7.85 -8.88
N ALA A 20 13.04 -6.88 -9.24
CA ALA A 20 12.58 -5.54 -9.61
C ALA A 20 11.67 -5.56 -10.85
N LEU A 21 12.00 -6.36 -11.87
CA LEU A 21 11.23 -6.46 -13.11
C LEU A 21 9.89 -7.18 -12.87
N VAL A 22 9.88 -8.23 -12.05
CA VAL A 22 8.64 -8.92 -11.64
C VAL A 22 7.76 -8.00 -10.80
N ALA A 23 8.35 -7.25 -9.85
CA ALA A 23 7.62 -6.28 -9.06
C ALA A 23 7.03 -5.16 -9.92
N LEU A 24 7.78 -4.66 -10.91
CA LEU A 24 7.30 -3.67 -11.87
C LEU A 24 6.11 -4.20 -12.67
N ALA A 25 6.22 -5.40 -13.23
CA ALA A 25 5.16 -6.03 -14.01
C ALA A 25 3.89 -6.27 -13.17
N LEU A 26 4.04 -6.79 -11.96
CA LEU A 26 2.91 -7.05 -11.05
C LEU A 26 2.18 -5.76 -10.68
N ASN A 27 2.92 -4.69 -10.43
CA ASN A 27 2.34 -3.39 -10.11
C ASN A 27 1.65 -2.73 -11.31
N LEU A 28 2.18 -2.89 -12.52
CA LEU A 28 1.51 -2.42 -13.75
C LEU A 28 0.17 -3.12 -13.94
N ILE A 29 0.12 -4.44 -13.73
CA ILE A 29 -1.10 -5.24 -13.83
C ILE A 29 -2.10 -4.85 -12.74
N ALA A 30 -1.64 -4.74 -11.48
CA ALA A 30 -2.48 -4.33 -10.36
C ALA A 30 -3.12 -2.95 -10.60
N ASN A 31 -2.36 -2.00 -11.16
CA ASN A 31 -2.88 -0.68 -11.51
C ASN A 31 -3.85 -0.69 -12.68
N ALA A 32 -3.57 -1.47 -13.73
CA ALA A 32 -4.47 -1.59 -14.88
C ALA A 32 -5.84 -2.15 -14.45
N VAL A 33 -5.83 -3.17 -13.59
CA VAL A 33 -7.03 -3.74 -12.97
C VAL A 33 -7.73 -2.70 -12.12
N THR A 34 -7.00 -1.99 -11.24
CA THR A 34 -7.57 -0.94 -10.38
C THR A 34 -8.26 0.16 -11.19
N ARG A 35 -7.63 0.62 -12.29
CA ARG A 35 -8.22 1.62 -13.19
C ARG A 35 -9.46 1.10 -13.93
N ALA A 36 -9.48 -0.19 -14.28
CA ALA A 36 -10.63 -0.80 -14.93
C ALA A 36 -11.80 -1.08 -13.96
N THR A 37 -11.50 -1.30 -12.67
CA THR A 37 -12.49 -1.65 -11.65
C THR A 37 -13.10 -0.43 -10.96
N ILE A 38 -12.39 0.71 -10.89
CA ILE A 38 -12.85 1.90 -10.18
C ILE A 38 -13.36 2.95 -11.18
N ASP A 39 -14.60 3.40 -11.00
CA ASP A 39 -15.15 4.57 -11.69
C ASP A 39 -14.54 5.86 -11.10
N ILE A 40 -13.50 6.36 -11.77
CA ILE A 40 -12.73 7.54 -11.37
C ILE A 40 -13.60 8.80 -11.41
N ASP A 41 -14.58 8.89 -12.31
CA ASP A 41 -15.40 10.09 -12.49
C ASP A 41 -16.47 10.19 -11.42
N LEU A 42 -17.12 9.06 -11.08
CA LEU A 42 -18.01 8.96 -9.92
C LEU A 42 -17.28 9.31 -8.62
N TYR A 43 -16.08 8.77 -8.45
CA TYR A 43 -15.24 9.06 -7.28
C TYR A 43 -14.94 10.56 -7.16
N ARG A 44 -14.46 11.19 -8.24
CA ARG A 44 -14.14 12.64 -8.26
C ARG A 44 -15.35 13.50 -7.96
N ARG A 45 -16.53 13.13 -8.47
CA ARG A 45 -17.79 13.86 -8.22
C ARG A 45 -18.16 13.83 -6.73
N ILE A 46 -18.20 12.63 -6.15
CA ILE A 46 -18.55 12.45 -4.73
C ILE A 46 -17.51 13.13 -3.83
N GLN A 47 -16.22 13.06 -4.18
CA GLN A 47 -15.15 13.72 -3.44
C GLN A 47 -15.31 15.25 -3.42
N ARG A 48 -15.73 15.86 -4.54
CA ARG A 48 -16.03 17.31 -4.60
C ARG A 48 -17.20 17.66 -3.70
N GLU A 49 -18.33 16.95 -3.81
CA GLU A 49 -19.50 17.14 -2.96
C GLU A 49 -19.16 16.99 -1.46
N TYR A 50 -18.33 15.98 -1.12
CA TYR A 50 -17.87 15.74 0.25
C TYR A 50 -16.94 16.85 0.75
N SER A 51 -16.08 17.40 -0.10
CA SER A 51 -15.21 18.52 0.25
C SER A 51 -16.00 19.80 0.56
N GLU A 52 -17.08 20.05 -0.17
CA GLU A 52 -18.01 21.16 0.08
C GLU A 52 -18.77 20.95 1.40
N TYR A 53 -19.25 19.73 1.65
CA TYR A 53 -19.85 19.36 2.94
C TYR A 53 -18.88 19.64 4.10
N GLN A 54 -17.63 19.16 4.02
CA GLN A 54 -16.60 19.38 5.04
C GLN A 54 -16.25 20.86 5.21
N ARG A 55 -16.32 21.66 4.15
CA ARG A 55 -16.10 23.11 4.23
C ARG A 55 -17.24 23.80 4.98
N GLN A 56 -18.50 23.49 4.63
CA GLN A 56 -19.68 24.06 5.28
C GLN A 56 -19.79 23.63 6.75
N LEU A 57 -19.54 22.35 7.03
CA LEU A 57 -19.55 21.81 8.38
C LEU A 57 -18.49 22.49 9.26
N ARG A 58 -17.26 22.63 8.76
CA ARG A 58 -16.19 23.34 9.49
C ARG A 58 -16.50 24.82 9.70
N ALA A 59 -17.13 25.49 8.74
CA ALA A 59 -17.57 26.88 8.90
C ALA A 59 -18.63 27.01 9.99
N ALA A 60 -19.68 26.17 9.95
CA ALA A 60 -20.74 26.18 10.96
C ALA A 60 -20.24 25.82 12.37
N LEU A 61 -19.30 24.86 12.48
CA LEU A 61 -18.65 24.51 13.74
C LEU A 61 -17.80 25.66 14.31
N ARG A 62 -17.11 26.43 13.45
CA ARG A 62 -16.34 27.61 13.87
C ARG A 62 -17.24 28.76 14.33
N GLU A 63 -18.41 28.89 13.72
CA GLU A 63 -19.43 29.89 14.10
C GLU A 63 -20.19 29.50 15.39
N GLY A 64 -20.09 28.25 15.85
CA GLY A 64 -20.76 27.76 17.06
C GLY A 64 -22.27 27.50 16.89
N ASP A 65 -22.77 27.54 15.66
CA ASP A 65 -24.20 27.37 15.35
C ASP A 65 -24.55 25.88 15.19
N MET A 66 -25.00 25.27 16.30
CA MET A 66 -25.36 23.86 16.36
C MET A 66 -26.60 23.51 15.53
N GLU A 67 -27.52 24.45 15.33
CA GLU A 67 -28.71 24.24 14.51
C GLU A 67 -28.33 24.15 13.02
N LYS A 68 -27.43 25.03 12.58
CA LYS A 68 -26.86 25.01 11.23
C LYS A 68 -26.03 23.75 10.99
N VAL A 69 -25.27 23.27 11.98
CA VAL A 69 -24.55 21.99 11.89
C VAL A 69 -25.50 20.83 11.63
N GLU A 70 -26.59 20.72 12.40
CA GLU A 70 -27.59 19.65 12.25
C GLU A 70 -28.27 19.70 10.88
N LYS A 71 -28.62 20.90 10.40
CA LYS A 71 -29.21 21.12 9.08
C LYS A 71 -28.26 20.72 7.94
N ILE A 72 -26.98 21.06 8.06
CA ILE A 72 -25.94 20.67 7.09
C ILE A 72 -25.77 19.15 7.08
N ARG A 73 -25.66 18.50 8.25
CA ARG A 73 -25.56 17.03 8.35
C ARG A 73 -26.75 16.34 7.69
N LYS A 74 -27.98 16.76 7.99
CA LYS A 74 -29.19 16.21 7.36
C LYS A 74 -29.19 16.36 5.84
N ARG A 75 -28.78 17.53 5.32
CA ARG A 75 -28.71 17.80 3.88
C ARG A 75 -27.67 16.91 3.17
N TYR A 76 -26.52 16.67 3.81
CA TYR A 76 -25.38 15.99 3.20
C TYR A 76 -25.21 14.52 3.61
N ARG A 77 -26.10 13.98 4.44
CA ARG A 77 -26.17 12.54 4.78
C ARG A 77 -26.02 11.60 3.58
N PRO A 78 -26.72 11.77 2.43
CA PRO A 78 -26.54 10.88 1.27
C PRO A 78 -25.17 11.03 0.59
N VAL A 79 -24.46 12.15 0.79
CA VAL A 79 -23.08 12.32 0.30
C VAL A 79 -22.11 11.59 1.21
N GLU A 80 -22.31 11.65 2.52
CA GLU A 80 -21.53 10.91 3.51
C GLU A 80 -21.66 9.40 3.34
N GLU A 81 -22.89 8.89 3.18
CA GLU A 81 -23.14 7.46 2.93
C GLU A 81 -22.44 6.99 1.64
N ARG A 82 -22.50 7.77 0.56
CA ARG A 82 -21.80 7.48 -0.71
C ARG A 82 -20.28 7.51 -0.56
N MET A 83 -19.72 8.42 0.24
CA MET A 83 -18.29 8.46 0.52
C MET A 83 -17.84 7.25 1.34
N LEU A 84 -18.67 6.78 2.28
CA LEU A 84 -18.41 5.56 3.05
C LEU A 84 -18.42 4.33 2.16
N THR A 85 -19.40 4.19 1.25
CA THR A 85 -19.42 3.06 0.32
C THR A 85 -18.18 3.02 -0.57
N LEU A 86 -17.75 4.16 -1.10
CA LEU A 86 -16.51 4.26 -1.89
C LEU A 86 -15.27 3.84 -1.08
N GLN A 87 -15.19 4.25 0.19
CA GLN A 87 -14.11 3.84 1.08
C GLN A 87 -14.14 2.32 1.35
N LEU A 88 -15.31 1.76 1.62
CA LEU A 88 -15.47 0.33 1.83
C LEU A 88 -15.11 -0.48 0.59
N ASP A 89 -15.49 -0.03 -0.60
CA ASP A 89 -15.15 -0.71 -1.84
C ASP A 89 -13.64 -0.66 -2.11
N ARG A 90 -12.99 0.49 -1.86
CA ARG A 90 -11.52 0.59 -1.90
C ARG A 90 -10.87 -0.36 -0.88
N MET A 91 -11.41 -0.46 0.33
CA MET A 91 -10.91 -1.39 1.35
C MET A 91 -11.07 -2.85 0.94
N LYS A 92 -12.24 -3.26 0.41
CA LYS A 92 -12.45 -4.62 -0.10
C LYS A 92 -11.45 -4.96 -1.21
N VAL A 93 -11.23 -4.05 -2.15
CA VAL A 93 -10.23 -4.22 -3.21
C VAL A 93 -8.84 -4.36 -2.61
N SER A 94 -8.46 -3.55 -1.62
CA SER A 94 -7.16 -3.66 -0.95
C SER A 94 -6.98 -5.01 -0.21
N LEU A 95 -8.04 -5.53 0.41
CA LEU A 95 -8.03 -6.84 1.06
C LEU A 95 -7.93 -7.99 0.04
N TYR A 96 -8.53 -7.83 -1.13
CA TYR A 96 -8.38 -8.79 -2.22
C TYR A 96 -6.92 -8.86 -2.70
N TYR A 97 -6.22 -7.73 -2.79
CA TYR A 97 -4.79 -7.70 -3.10
C TYR A 97 -3.88 -8.21 -1.96
N LEU A 98 -4.36 -8.19 -0.71
CA LEU A 98 -3.62 -8.71 0.42
C LEU A 98 -3.40 -10.24 0.32
N ILE A 99 -4.37 -10.97 -0.23
CA ILE A 99 -4.31 -12.44 -0.37
C ILE A 99 -3.13 -12.89 -1.26
N PRO A 100 -2.98 -12.44 -2.52
CA PRO A 100 -1.84 -12.82 -3.36
C PRO A 100 -0.53 -12.31 -2.78
N PHE A 101 -0.54 -11.18 -2.07
CA PHE A 101 0.63 -10.67 -1.35
C PHE A 101 1.11 -11.62 -0.24
N ILE A 102 0.19 -12.17 0.54
CA ILE A 102 0.48 -13.16 1.59
C ILE A 102 0.95 -14.48 0.97
N ILE A 103 0.34 -14.93 -0.13
CA ILE A 103 0.77 -16.15 -0.83
C ILE A 103 2.21 -16.00 -1.35
N LEU A 104 2.51 -14.88 -2.01
CA LEU A 104 3.86 -14.58 -2.49
C LEU A 104 4.87 -14.54 -1.33
N TYR A 105 4.48 -13.94 -0.21
CA TYR A 105 5.25 -13.94 1.02
C TYR A 105 5.62 -15.37 1.49
N TYR A 106 4.65 -16.28 1.60
CA TYR A 106 4.92 -17.65 2.05
C TYR A 106 5.84 -18.40 1.09
N ILE A 107 5.68 -18.19 -0.22
CA ILE A 107 6.54 -18.79 -1.25
C ILE A 107 7.97 -18.27 -1.13
N LEU A 108 8.16 -16.95 -1.00
CA LEU A 108 9.49 -16.36 -0.83
C LEU A 108 10.14 -16.78 0.49
N ALA A 109 9.37 -16.83 1.58
CA ALA A 109 9.85 -17.25 2.90
C ALA A 109 10.34 -18.70 2.88
N TRP A 110 9.56 -19.58 2.25
CA TRP A 110 9.94 -20.97 2.05
C TRP A 110 11.19 -21.10 1.18
N PHE A 111 11.28 -20.27 0.15
CA PHE A 111 12.38 -20.33 -0.81
C PHE A 111 13.71 -19.75 -0.28
N MET A 112 13.67 -18.68 0.52
CA MET A 112 14.86 -17.96 1.00
C MET A 112 15.37 -18.46 2.36
N GLY A 113 14.53 -19.15 3.15
CA GLY A 113 14.89 -19.61 4.50
C GLY A 113 15.17 -18.46 5.48
N PRO A 114 15.71 -18.75 6.68
CA PRO A 114 15.99 -17.76 7.73
C PRO A 114 17.28 -16.95 7.45
N THR A 115 17.50 -16.57 6.19
CA THR A 115 18.69 -15.82 5.80
C THR A 115 18.47 -14.32 5.96
N PRO A 116 19.45 -13.58 6.50
CA PRO A 116 19.38 -12.12 6.55
C PRO A 116 19.47 -11.55 5.13
N VAL A 117 18.50 -10.70 4.77
CA VAL A 117 18.34 -10.23 3.37
C VAL A 117 18.75 -8.77 3.19
N ALA A 118 18.74 -7.99 4.27
CA ALA A 118 19.15 -6.59 4.27
C ALA A 118 19.78 -6.19 5.60
N VAL A 119 20.46 -5.05 5.63
CA VAL A 119 21.09 -4.48 6.83
C VAL A 119 20.50 -3.10 7.09
N SER A 120 19.98 -2.91 8.31
CA SER A 120 19.52 -1.64 8.85
C SER A 120 20.66 -0.93 9.58
N PRO A 121 20.80 0.40 9.47
CA PRO A 121 21.73 1.18 10.29
C PRO A 121 21.29 1.33 11.77
N PHE A 122 20.02 1.03 12.09
CA PHE A 122 19.46 1.15 13.43
C PHE A 122 18.84 -0.17 13.91
N GLU A 123 18.91 -0.44 15.20
CA GLU A 123 18.22 -1.57 15.83
C GLU A 123 16.75 -1.22 16.07
N PHE A 124 15.85 -2.14 15.71
CA PHE A 124 14.43 -2.00 16.06
C PHE A 124 13.75 -3.37 16.16
N ASN A 125 12.72 -3.45 17.00
CA ASN A 125 11.89 -4.63 17.16
C ASN A 125 10.41 -4.26 17.32
N LEU A 126 9.66 -4.37 16.23
CA LEU A 126 8.24 -4.08 16.14
C LEU A 126 7.48 -5.32 15.65
N TRP A 127 7.37 -6.32 16.54
CA TRP A 127 6.62 -7.57 16.35
C TRP A 127 7.03 -8.38 15.11
N ILE A 128 6.51 -8.02 13.93
CA ILE A 128 6.81 -8.67 12.65
C ILE A 128 7.90 -7.93 11.85
N ILE A 129 8.23 -6.70 12.24
CA ILE A 129 9.23 -5.82 11.63
C ILE A 129 10.40 -5.72 12.61
N SER A 130 11.52 -6.38 12.34
CA SER A 130 12.66 -6.42 13.24
C SER A 130 14.01 -6.41 12.52
N ALA A 131 14.95 -5.68 13.13
CA ALA A 131 16.35 -5.67 12.81
C ALA A 131 17.13 -5.74 14.13
N THR A 132 17.34 -6.95 14.63
CA THR A 132 17.87 -7.19 15.99
C THR A 132 19.21 -7.92 15.98
N SER A 133 19.54 -8.65 14.92
CA SER A 133 20.77 -9.44 14.85
C SER A 133 21.91 -8.60 14.30
N PRO A 134 23.03 -8.39 15.00
CA PRO A 134 24.16 -7.64 14.47
C PRO A 134 24.73 -8.29 13.20
N LEU A 135 24.93 -7.51 12.14
CA LEU A 135 25.54 -7.95 10.88
C LEU A 135 26.35 -6.81 10.25
N GLY A 136 27.67 -6.90 10.34
CA GLY A 136 28.59 -5.86 9.85
C GLY A 136 28.42 -4.53 10.62
N PRO A 137 28.36 -3.37 9.94
CA PRO A 137 28.18 -2.06 10.59
C PRO A 137 26.73 -1.77 11.01
N GLY A 138 25.83 -2.74 10.95
CA GLY A 138 24.41 -2.55 11.26
C GLY A 138 23.72 -3.81 11.75
N PHE A 139 22.40 -3.86 11.61
CA PHE A 139 21.54 -4.92 12.11
C PHE A 139 20.86 -5.64 10.95
N ALA A 140 21.01 -6.96 10.88
CA ALA A 140 20.35 -7.81 9.92
C ALA A 140 18.83 -7.72 10.05
N MET A 141 18.20 -7.45 8.92
CA MET A 141 16.78 -7.54 8.71
C MET A 141 16.46 -8.93 8.16
N ASN A 142 15.46 -9.57 8.78
CA ASN A 142 14.87 -10.76 8.18
C ASN A 142 14.16 -10.39 6.86
N MET A 143 13.91 -11.41 6.04
CA MET A 143 13.21 -11.24 4.77
C MET A 143 11.87 -10.51 4.93
N VAL A 144 11.15 -10.79 6.03
CA VAL A 144 9.82 -10.22 6.32
C VAL A 144 9.90 -8.69 6.43
N THR A 145 10.86 -8.20 7.20
CA THR A 145 11.08 -6.78 7.45
C THR A 145 11.49 -6.09 6.15
N TRP A 146 12.43 -6.67 5.40
CA TRP A 146 12.86 -6.11 4.12
C TRP A 146 11.74 -6.06 3.08
N TYR A 147 10.91 -7.09 3.02
CA TYR A 147 9.76 -7.17 2.11
C TYR A 147 8.70 -6.10 2.41
N ILE A 148 8.38 -5.86 3.69
CA ILE A 148 7.43 -4.81 4.08
C ILE A 148 7.96 -3.43 3.68
N PHE A 149 9.24 -3.13 3.94
CA PHE A 149 9.86 -1.85 3.58
C PHE A 149 9.82 -1.61 2.07
N THR A 150 10.23 -2.60 1.27
CA THR A 150 10.23 -2.48 -0.19
C THR A 150 8.81 -2.37 -0.75
N SER A 151 7.86 -3.15 -0.25
CA SER A 151 6.44 -3.08 -0.65
C SER A 151 5.84 -1.69 -0.42
N VAL A 152 6.04 -1.11 0.77
CA VAL A 152 5.55 0.24 1.10
C VAL A 152 6.23 1.30 0.23
N ALA A 153 7.56 1.21 0.04
CA ALA A 153 8.30 2.15 -0.78
C ALA A 153 7.82 2.13 -2.25
N PHE A 154 7.65 0.95 -2.84
CA PHE A 154 7.12 0.80 -4.20
C PHE A 154 5.68 1.29 -4.30
N SER A 155 4.83 0.99 -3.30
CA SER A 155 3.44 1.49 -3.26
C SER A 155 3.39 3.01 -3.35
N VAL A 156 4.26 3.74 -2.63
CA VAL A 156 4.32 5.21 -2.67
C VAL A 156 4.78 5.73 -4.04
N VAL A 157 5.84 5.14 -4.60
CA VAL A 157 6.40 5.55 -5.90
C VAL A 157 5.37 5.35 -7.02
N ILE A 158 4.69 4.22 -7.01
CA ILE A 158 3.69 3.86 -8.02
C ILE A 158 2.45 4.75 -7.90
N THR A 159 1.95 4.97 -6.68
CA THR A 159 0.81 5.87 -6.46
C THR A 159 1.10 7.29 -6.97
N ARG A 160 2.36 7.76 -6.81
CA ARG A 160 2.80 9.06 -7.33
C ARG A 160 2.96 9.08 -8.86
N LEU A 161 3.55 8.04 -9.45
CA LEU A 161 3.79 7.96 -10.89
C LEU A 161 2.51 7.88 -11.71
N PHE A 162 1.48 7.21 -11.20
CA PHE A 162 0.22 7.04 -11.92
C PHE A 162 -0.81 8.15 -11.67
N GLY A 163 -0.46 9.18 -10.90
CA GLY A 163 -1.36 10.30 -10.61
C GLY A 163 -2.65 9.87 -9.91
N LEU A 164 -2.67 8.67 -9.31
CA LEU A 164 -3.74 8.16 -8.45
C LEU A 164 -3.63 8.78 -7.06
N GLN A 165 -3.37 10.10 -7.01
CA GLN A 165 -3.72 10.93 -5.87
C GLN A 165 -5.24 10.98 -5.79
N VAL A 166 -5.77 9.93 -5.20
CA VAL A 166 -7.12 9.82 -4.70
C VAL A 166 -7.05 9.80 -3.18
#